data_AF-A0A951CI93-F1
#
_entry.id   AF-A0A951CI93-F1
#
_cell.length_a   1.000
_cell.length_b   1.000
_cell.length_c   1.000
_cell.angle_alpha   90.00
_cell.angle_beta   90.00
_cell.angle_gamma   90.00
#
_symmetry.space_group_name_H-M   'P 1'
#
loop_
_entity.id
_entity.type
_entity.pdbx_description
1 polymer ?
#
loop_
_entity_poly.entity_id
_entity_poly.type
_entity_poly.pdbx_seq_one_letter_code
_entity_poly.pdbx_strand_id
1 'polypeptide(L)'
;MRSKNLFAAAAVCAVILSSLTVSRAVRAQAPDSENPCLGYPYPPGVVPCNLVPKIEKVERQIDRTEEETIERWHSLPINSGTRVQQIRILGKLLLYDKNLSVNRNTACTFCHSKETGFSGPISEINRTIVTY
;
A
#
# COMPACT_ATOMS: atom_id res chain seq x y z
N MET A 1 -30.85 28.86 -37.17
CA MET A 1 -30.56 27.59 -36.48
C MET A 1 -29.14 27.50 -35.87
N ARG A 2 -28.17 28.33 -36.28
CA ARG A 2 -26.76 28.25 -35.84
C ARG A 2 -26.47 28.84 -34.44
N SER A 3 -27.28 29.80 -33.96
CA SER A 3 -27.11 30.44 -32.65
C SER A 3 -27.60 29.58 -31.47
N LYS A 4 -28.72 28.86 -31.65
CA LYS A 4 -29.30 27.98 -30.60
C LYS A 4 -28.33 26.87 -30.18
N ASN A 5 -27.56 26.33 -31.13
CA ASN A 5 -26.59 25.27 -30.88
C ASN A 5 -25.33 25.79 -30.16
N LEU A 6 -24.98 27.07 -30.35
CA LEU A 6 -23.85 27.71 -29.65
C LEU A 6 -24.16 27.94 -28.17
N PHE A 7 -25.38 28.39 -27.85
CA PHE A 7 -25.82 28.57 -26.46
C PHE A 7 -25.93 27.25 -25.70
N ALA A 8 -26.39 26.19 -26.36
CA ALA A 8 -26.45 24.85 -25.76
C ALA A 8 -25.05 24.30 -25.43
N ALA A 9 -24.07 24.48 -26.33
CA ALA A 9 -22.70 24.02 -26.10
C ALA A 9 -22.00 24.77 -24.95
N ALA A 10 -22.21 26.09 -24.84
CA ALA A 10 -21.64 26.89 -23.76
C ALA A 10 -22.21 26.50 -22.38
N ALA A 11 -23.51 26.19 -22.30
CA ALA A 11 -24.15 25.76 -21.06
C ALA A 11 -23.62 24.40 -20.58
N VAL A 12 -23.37 23.45 -21.48
CA VAL A 12 -22.81 22.13 -21.13
C VAL A 12 -21.38 22.25 -20.61
N CYS A 13 -20.54 23.08 -21.24
CA CYS A 13 -19.18 23.32 -20.77
C CYS A 13 -19.16 23.98 -19.38
N ALA A 14 -20.07 24.93 -19.11
CA ALA A 14 -20.17 25.58 -17.81
C ALA A 14 -20.55 24.59 -16.69
N VAL A 15 -21.47 23.65 -16.97
CA VAL A 15 -21.86 22.61 -16.01
C VAL A 15 -20.71 21.65 -15.73
N ILE A 16 -19.96 21.21 -16.75
CA ILE A 16 -18.80 20.31 -16.58
C ILE A 16 -17.67 21.00 -15.80
N LEU A 17 -17.40 22.28 -16.09
CA LEU A 17 -16.39 23.05 -15.35
C LEU A 17 -16.79 23.26 -13.89
N SER A 18 -18.08 23.45 -13.60
CA SER A 18 -18.58 23.59 -12.23
C SER A 18 -18.52 22.30 -11.41
N SER A 19 -18.72 21.13 -12.02
CA SER A 19 -18.60 19.84 -11.32
C SER A 19 -17.14 19.44 -11.05
N LEU A 20 -16.21 19.87 -11.90
CA LEU A 20 -14.77 19.67 -11.69
C LEU A 20 -14.19 20.49 -10.53
N THR A 21 -14.73 21.68 -10.25
CA THR A 21 -14.25 22.52 -9.13
C THR A 21 -14.82 22.07 -7.78
N VAL A 22 -16.07 21.62 -7.72
CA VAL A 22 -16.68 21.06 -6.49
C VAL A 22 -15.92 19.82 -6.01
N SER A 23 -15.50 18.95 -6.94
CA SER A 23 -14.69 17.76 -6.62
C SER A 23 -13.34 18.10 -5.98
N ARG A 24 -12.75 19.27 -6.27
CA ARG A 24 -11.51 19.73 -5.64
C ARG A 24 -11.72 20.30 -4.24
N ALA A 25 -12.83 20.98 -4.00
CA ALA A 25 -13.13 21.58 -2.69
C ALA A 25 -13.36 20.52 -1.60
N VAL A 26 -13.98 19.38 -1.94
CA VAL A 26 -14.22 18.27 -1.00
C VAL A 26 -12.92 17.58 -0.58
N ARG A 27 -11.85 17.62 -1.39
CA ARG A 27 -10.56 17.00 -1.05
C ARG A 27 -9.68 17.85 -0.12
N ALA A 28 -10.03 19.12 0.12
CA ALA A 28 -9.25 20.05 0.93
C ALA A 28 -9.64 20.06 2.42
N GLN A 29 -10.76 19.43 2.80
CA GLN A 29 -11.15 19.23 4.19
C GLN A 29 -10.65 17.85 4.65
N ALA A 30 -9.34 17.73 4.80
CA ALA A 30 -8.82 16.73 5.73
C ALA A 30 -9.28 17.18 7.14
N PRO A 31 -9.94 16.33 7.94
CA PRO A 31 -10.26 16.70 9.31
C PRO A 31 -8.96 17.07 10.03
N ASP A 32 -9.01 18.18 10.76
CA ASP A 32 -7.95 18.63 11.65
C ASP A 32 -7.42 17.44 12.46
N SER A 33 -6.10 17.29 12.48
CA SER A 33 -5.43 16.15 13.10
C SER A 33 -5.70 16.12 14.60
N GLU A 34 -6.69 15.35 15.04
CA GLU A 34 -6.61 14.70 16.34
C GLU A 34 -5.28 13.95 16.38
N ASN A 35 -4.44 14.26 17.36
CA ASN A 35 -3.11 13.67 17.48
C ASN A 35 -3.24 12.13 17.44
N PRO A 36 -2.75 11.44 16.39
CA PRO A 36 -2.95 9.99 16.22
C PRO A 36 -2.37 9.15 17.35
N CYS A 37 -1.54 9.76 18.20
CA CYS A 37 -0.98 9.14 19.40
C CYS A 37 -1.93 9.11 20.62
N LEU A 38 -3.03 9.86 20.62
CA LEU A 38 -3.95 9.99 21.76
C LEU A 38 -5.03 8.89 21.70
N GLY A 39 -4.64 7.64 21.95
CA GLY A 39 -5.62 6.53 21.96
C GLY A 39 -5.10 5.13 22.21
N TYR A 40 -3.78 4.93 22.32
CA TYR A 40 -3.18 3.63 22.62
C TYR A 40 -2.81 3.51 24.11
N PRO A 41 -2.90 2.32 24.75
CA PRO A 41 -2.57 2.10 26.16
C PRO A 41 -1.06 2.20 26.47
N TYR A 42 -0.26 2.75 25.55
CA TYR A 42 1.19 2.84 25.69
C TYR A 42 1.62 4.23 26.17
N PRO A 43 2.69 4.34 26.99
CA PRO A 43 3.24 5.62 27.40
C PRO A 43 3.56 6.52 26.20
N PRO A 44 3.41 7.85 26.35
CA PRO A 44 3.83 8.80 25.33
C PRO A 44 5.27 8.55 24.88
N GLY A 45 5.50 8.52 23.56
CA GLY A 45 6.83 8.30 22.98
C GLY A 45 7.21 6.84 22.69
N VAL A 46 6.40 5.85 23.10
CA VAL A 46 6.62 4.44 22.75
C VAL A 46 6.17 4.12 21.33
N VAL A 47 4.97 4.58 20.94
CA VAL A 47 4.45 4.46 19.59
C VAL A 47 4.54 5.84 18.92
N PRO A 48 5.32 6.01 17.85
CA PRO A 48 5.44 7.31 17.19
C PRO A 48 4.17 7.62 16.40
N CYS A 49 3.76 8.90 16.36
CA CYS A 49 2.51 9.29 15.69
C CYS A 49 2.56 9.09 14.16
N ASN A 50 3.75 8.86 13.61
CA ASN A 50 3.96 8.54 12.20
C ASN A 50 4.15 7.04 11.93
N LEU A 51 3.76 6.15 12.85
CA LEU A 51 3.88 4.71 12.65
C LEU A 51 3.03 4.21 11.48
N VAL A 52 1.78 4.65 11.39
CA VAL A 52 0.84 4.19 10.35
C VAL A 52 1.37 4.46 8.94
N PRO A 53 1.81 5.69 8.58
CA PRO A 53 2.45 5.93 7.28
C PRO A 53 3.67 5.06 6.97
N LYS A 54 4.44 4.65 8.00
CA LYS A 54 5.59 3.74 7.84
C LYS A 54 5.15 2.30 7.58
N ILE A 55 4.13 1.82 8.30
CA ILE A 55 3.50 0.52 8.06
C ILE A 55 2.98 0.46 6.62
N GLU A 56 2.18 1.44 6.20
CA GLU A 56 1.66 1.51 4.83
C GLU A 56 2.76 1.51 3.76
N LYS A 57 3.89 2.18 4.04
CA LYS A 57 5.03 2.19 3.12
C LYS A 57 5.63 0.79 2.96
N VAL A 58 5.84 0.08 4.07
CA VAL A 58 6.36 -1.30 4.05
C VAL A 58 5.37 -2.25 3.37
N GLU A 59 4.08 -2.12 3.69
CA GLU A 59 3.03 -2.92 3.06
C GLU A 59 2.96 -2.71 1.54
N ARG A 60 3.03 -1.47 1.05
CA ARG A 60 3.11 -1.19 -0.40
C ARG A 60 4.32 -1.81 -1.06
N GLN A 61 5.47 -1.87 -0.36
CA GLN A 61 6.67 -2.51 -0.89
C GLN A 61 6.52 -4.04 -0.96
N ILE A 62 5.84 -4.63 0.02
CA ILE A 62 5.50 -6.06 0.01
C ILE A 62 4.58 -6.37 -1.17
N ASP A 63 3.48 -5.62 -1.31
CA ASP A 63 2.49 -5.82 -2.38
C ASP A 63 3.13 -5.71 -3.77
N ARG A 64 3.95 -4.67 -3.98
CA ARG A 64 4.71 -4.50 -5.22
C ARG A 64 5.62 -5.69 -5.50
N THR A 65 6.32 -6.20 -4.49
CA THR A 65 7.25 -7.32 -4.68
C THR A 65 6.51 -8.63 -4.96
N GLU A 66 5.34 -8.83 -4.36
CA GLU A 66 4.45 -9.94 -4.68
C GLU A 66 4.01 -9.88 -6.14
N GLU A 67 3.48 -8.73 -6.59
CA GLU A 67 3.04 -8.49 -7.97
C GLU A 67 4.17 -8.76 -8.98
N GLU A 68 5.35 -8.18 -8.77
CA GLU A 68 6.55 -8.43 -9.60
C GLU A 68 6.94 -9.93 -9.64
N THR A 69 6.67 -10.67 -8.55
CA THR A 69 6.96 -12.11 -8.48
C THR A 69 5.91 -12.94 -9.20
N ILE A 70 4.64 -12.54 -9.15
CA ILE A 70 3.54 -13.14 -9.92
C ILE A 70 3.78 -12.95 -11.42
N GLU A 71 4.16 -11.74 -11.86
CA GLU A 71 4.52 -11.47 -13.25
C GLU A 71 5.65 -12.40 -13.71
N ARG A 72 6.68 -12.56 -12.88
CA ARG A 72 7.81 -13.45 -13.18
C ARG A 72 7.41 -14.93 -13.19
N TRP A 73 6.47 -15.33 -12.35
CA TRP A 73 5.92 -16.68 -12.37
C TRP A 73 5.24 -16.96 -13.71
N HIS A 74 4.38 -16.04 -14.17
CA HIS A 74 3.70 -16.17 -15.45
C HIS A 74 4.64 -16.13 -16.66
N SER A 75 5.77 -15.43 -16.56
CA SER A 75 6.76 -15.38 -17.64
C SER A 75 7.71 -16.58 -17.68
N LEU A 76 7.73 -17.44 -16.66
CA LEU A 76 8.71 -18.55 -16.57
C LEU A 76 8.22 -19.76 -17.38
N PRO A 77 8.98 -20.25 -18.38
CA PRO A 77 8.64 -21.48 -19.08
C PRO A 77 8.64 -22.67 -18.11
N ILE A 78 7.56 -23.44 -18.04
CA ILE A 78 7.45 -24.58 -17.13
C ILE A 78 7.95 -25.85 -17.83
N ASN A 79 9.20 -26.24 -17.52
CA ASN A 79 9.80 -27.48 -18.01
C ASN A 79 10.89 -27.99 -17.04
N SER A 80 11.51 -29.13 -17.35
CA SER A 80 12.53 -29.75 -16.50
C SER A 80 13.76 -28.87 -16.28
N GLY A 81 14.10 -28.01 -17.24
CA GLY A 81 15.24 -27.10 -17.18
C GLY A 81 15.05 -25.89 -16.26
N THR A 82 13.81 -25.58 -15.85
CA THR A 82 13.50 -24.42 -15.00
C THR A 82 13.02 -24.78 -13.59
N ARG A 83 13.07 -26.06 -13.19
CA ARG A 83 12.54 -26.52 -11.88
C ARG A 83 13.10 -25.77 -10.68
N VAL A 84 14.40 -25.48 -10.65
CA VAL A 84 15.01 -24.74 -9.54
C VAL A 84 14.46 -23.32 -9.47
N GLN A 85 14.27 -22.67 -10.61
CA GLN A 85 13.69 -21.34 -10.71
C GLN A 85 12.22 -21.35 -10.27
N GLN A 86 11.45 -22.37 -10.64
CA GLN A 86 10.05 -22.54 -10.19
C GLN A 86 9.96 -22.60 -8.66
N ILE A 87 10.79 -23.42 -8.01
CA ILE A 87 10.82 -23.54 -6.55
C ILE A 87 11.23 -22.21 -5.89
N ARG A 88 12.21 -21.49 -6.45
CA ARG A 88 12.62 -20.18 -5.93
C ARG A 88 11.53 -19.14 -6.06
N ILE A 89 10.80 -19.12 -7.18
CA ILE A 89 9.65 -18.22 -7.38
C ILE A 89 8.56 -18.56 -6.37
N LEU A 90 8.21 -19.84 -6.20
CA LEU A 90 7.23 -20.27 -5.21
C LEU A 90 7.62 -19.83 -3.81
N GLY A 91 8.86 -20.07 -3.38
CA GLY A 91 9.34 -19.63 -2.07
C GLY A 91 9.28 -18.12 -1.90
N LYS A 92 9.57 -17.36 -2.95
CA LYS A 92 9.42 -15.90 -2.94
C LYS A 92 7.95 -15.48 -2.83
N LEU A 93 7.02 -16.11 -3.55
CA LEU A 93 5.59 -15.81 -3.41
C LEU A 93 5.12 -16.00 -1.96
N LEU A 94 5.48 -17.13 -1.35
CA LEU A 94 5.11 -17.44 0.04
C LEU A 94 5.66 -16.42 1.06
N LEU A 95 6.83 -15.82 0.81
CA LEU A 95 7.40 -14.80 1.71
C LEU A 95 6.68 -13.45 1.68
N TYR A 96 6.01 -13.13 0.57
CA TYR A 96 5.34 -11.85 0.35
C TYR A 96 3.80 -11.94 0.39
N ASP A 97 3.24 -13.16 0.45
CA ASP A 97 1.79 -13.39 0.51
C ASP A 97 1.20 -13.02 1.89
N LYS A 98 0.34 -12.00 1.91
CA LYS A 98 -0.40 -11.57 3.11
C LYS A 98 -1.52 -12.54 3.50
N ASN A 99 -2.04 -13.33 2.56
CA ASN A 99 -3.16 -14.25 2.80
C ASN A 99 -2.80 -15.45 3.69
N LEU A 100 -1.50 -15.66 3.93
CA LEU A 100 -1.01 -16.68 4.84
C LEU A 100 -1.16 -16.29 6.33
N SER A 101 -1.45 -15.03 6.65
CA SER A 101 -1.83 -14.65 8.03
C SER A 101 -3.31 -14.87 8.28
N VAL A 102 -3.68 -15.08 9.55
CA VAL A 102 -5.09 -15.31 9.98
C VAL A 102 -6.03 -14.23 9.46
N ASN A 103 -5.59 -12.96 9.51
CA ASN A 103 -6.36 -11.80 9.09
C ASN A 103 -6.07 -11.38 7.64
N ARG A 104 -5.26 -12.15 6.90
CA ARG A 104 -4.90 -11.90 5.50
C ARG A 104 -4.30 -10.52 5.22
N ASN A 105 -3.48 -10.04 6.16
CA ASN A 105 -2.98 -8.67 6.15
C ASN A 105 -1.49 -8.56 6.49
N THR A 106 -0.78 -9.67 6.69
CA THR A 106 0.62 -9.65 7.11
C THR A 106 1.40 -10.74 6.39
N ALA A 107 2.38 -10.35 5.59
CA ALA A 107 3.33 -11.27 4.98
C ALA A 107 4.52 -11.51 5.91
N CYS A 108 5.25 -12.61 5.70
CA CYS A 108 6.47 -12.91 6.46
C CYS A 108 7.48 -11.73 6.43
N THR A 109 7.59 -11.09 5.27
CA THR A 109 8.54 -10.00 5.01
C THR A 109 8.19 -8.67 5.67
N PHE A 110 6.98 -8.53 6.25
CA PHE A 110 6.65 -7.39 7.11
C PHE A 110 7.57 -7.35 8.34
N CYS A 111 7.87 -8.53 8.90
CA CYS A 111 8.76 -8.71 10.03
C CYS A 111 10.19 -9.07 9.58
N HIS A 112 10.34 -9.75 8.43
CA HIS A 112 11.61 -10.26 7.93
C HIS A 112 11.97 -9.64 6.57
N SER A 113 12.32 -8.36 6.55
CA SER A 113 12.63 -7.63 5.31
C SER A 113 14.04 -7.93 4.82
N LYS A 114 14.19 -8.20 3.51
CA LYS A 114 15.51 -8.45 2.90
C LYS A 114 16.44 -7.23 3.00
N GLU A 115 15.90 -6.01 2.98
CA GLU A 115 16.64 -4.75 3.01
C GLU A 115 17.37 -4.54 4.34
N THR A 116 16.88 -5.18 5.39
CA THR A 116 17.42 -5.15 6.76
C THR A 116 17.97 -6.52 7.18
N GLY A 117 18.39 -7.36 6.24
CA GLY A 117 18.99 -8.66 6.53
C GLY A 117 18.02 -9.65 7.20
N PHE A 118 16.75 -9.62 6.83
CA PHE A 118 15.64 -10.39 7.38
C PHE A 118 15.27 -10.05 8.83
N SER A 119 15.58 -8.83 9.27
CA SER A 119 15.02 -8.22 10.48
C SER A 119 13.86 -7.26 10.14
N GLY A 120 13.18 -6.73 11.17
CA GLY A 120 12.06 -5.81 10.99
C GLY A 120 12.49 -4.48 10.33
N PRO A 121 11.82 -4.01 9.26
CA PRO A 121 12.19 -2.76 8.57
C PRO A 121 11.73 -1.49 9.30
N ILE A 122 10.87 -1.61 10.31
CA ILE A 122 10.33 -0.48 11.09
C ILE A 122 11.00 -0.45 12.46
N SER A 123 11.98 0.44 12.61
CA SER A 123 12.81 0.53 13.82
C SER A 123 12.01 0.80 15.09
N GLU A 124 10.89 1.53 15.01
CA GLU A 124 10.07 1.82 16.18
C GLU A 124 9.28 0.61 16.68
N ILE A 125 8.86 -0.30 15.79
CA ILE A 125 8.27 -1.59 16.20
C ILE A 125 9.34 -2.45 16.87
N ASN A 126 10.55 -2.50 16.31
CA ASN A 126 11.66 -3.30 16.84
C ASN A 126 12.12 -2.87 18.26
N ARG A 127 11.81 -1.63 18.68
CA ARG A 127 12.11 -1.12 20.02
C ARG A 127 11.10 -1.56 21.08
N THR A 128 9.97 -2.12 20.66
CA THR A 128 8.96 -2.66 21.58
C THR A 128 9.30 -4.10 21.94
N ILE A 129 8.87 -4.58 23.11
CA ILE A 129 9.17 -5.92 23.66
C ILE A 129 8.57 -7.09 22.82
N VAL A 130 7.91 -6.79 21.70
CA VAL A 130 7.54 -7.83 20.72
C VAL A 130 8.79 -8.17 19.89
N THR A 131 9.72 -8.90 20.50
CA THR A 131 10.80 -9.57 19.79
C THR A 131 10.22 -10.72 18.96
N TYR A 132 10.49 -10.70 17.66
CA TYR A 132 10.04 -11.68 16.65
C TYR A 132 10.49 -13.11 16.93
#